data_AF-A0AAW5P3L5-F1
#
_entry.id   AF-A0AAW5P3L5-F1
#
_cell.length_a   1.000
_cell.length_b   1.000
_cell.length_c   1.000
_cell.angle_alpha   90.00
_cell.angle_beta   90.00
_cell.angle_gamma   90.00
#
_symmetry.space_group_name_H-M   'P 1'
#
loop_
_entity.id
_entity.type
_entity.pdbx_description
1 polymer ?
#
loop_
_entity_poly.entity_id
_entity_poly.type
_entity_poly.pdbx_seq_one_letter_code
_entity_poly.pdbx_strand_id
1 'polypeptide(L)'
;MEKTNAIKNKGVALDGNYVPNAVDYTVFNKVEYVASNLVNPWNWGTADNIYLFDLSSGSLATQAIDFGSTGLGINGNYGSKILGNTNGNYCGDVVLKVSDDGYYMYVYFMFCNGYVGCVQCDCIDM
;
A
#
# COMPACT_ATOMS: atom_id res chain seq x y z
N MET A 1 -28.54 -10.75 -7.75
CA MET A 1 -27.11 -10.44 -7.53
C MET A 1 -26.44 -10.46 -8.89
N GLU A 2 -26.18 -9.31 -9.49
CA GLU A 2 -25.44 -9.23 -10.75
C GLU A 2 -23.96 -9.49 -10.46
N LYS A 3 -23.35 -10.47 -11.15
CA LYS A 3 -21.92 -10.74 -11.04
C LYS A 3 -21.19 -9.86 -12.05
N THR A 4 -20.71 -8.72 -11.60
CA THR A 4 -19.98 -7.73 -12.41
C THR A 4 -18.46 -7.76 -12.16
N ASN A 5 -17.89 -8.94 -11.88
CA ASN A 5 -16.45 -9.15 -11.63
C ASN A 5 -15.54 -8.84 -12.85
N ALA A 6 -16.00 -8.01 -13.78
CA ALA A 6 -15.20 -7.44 -14.84
C ALA A 6 -14.07 -6.59 -14.24
N ILE A 7 -12.85 -6.81 -14.72
CA ILE A 7 -11.69 -6.02 -14.36
C ILE A 7 -11.90 -4.61 -14.93
N LYS A 8 -12.10 -3.61 -14.06
CA LYS A 8 -12.34 -2.22 -14.48
C LYS A 8 -11.05 -1.44 -14.72
N ASN A 9 -10.00 -1.74 -13.96
CA ASN A 9 -8.71 -1.08 -14.10
C ASN A 9 -7.57 -1.99 -13.63
N LYS A 10 -6.37 -1.75 -14.16
CA LYS A 10 -5.13 -2.38 -13.70
C LYS A 10 -4.34 -1.33 -12.93
N GLY A 11 -3.84 -1.69 -11.75
CA GLY A 11 -2.93 -0.84 -10.98
C GLY A 11 -1.55 -0.76 -11.62
N VAL A 12 -0.56 -0.32 -10.83
CA VAL A 12 0.85 -0.24 -11.25
C VAL A 12 1.30 -1.59 -11.84
N ALA A 13 1.95 -1.56 -13.00
CA ALA A 13 2.47 -2.75 -13.64
C ALA A 13 3.56 -3.37 -12.77
N LEU A 14 3.31 -4.58 -12.29
CA LEU A 14 4.21 -5.32 -11.42
C LEU A 14 5.17 -6.12 -12.27
N ASP A 15 6.48 -5.95 -12.07
CA ASP A 15 7.43 -6.94 -12.56
C ASP A 15 7.21 -8.27 -11.81
N GLY A 16 7.53 -9.40 -12.45
CA GLY A 16 7.25 -10.75 -11.93
C GLY A 16 7.99 -11.13 -10.63
N ASN A 17 8.85 -10.25 -10.12
CA ASN A 17 9.61 -10.40 -8.90
C ASN A 17 8.86 -9.87 -7.67
N TYR A 18 7.74 -9.14 -7.85
CA TYR A 18 6.98 -8.57 -6.74
C TYR A 18 5.67 -9.31 -6.51
N VAL A 19 5.36 -9.57 -5.24
CA VAL A 19 4.16 -10.31 -4.86
C VAL A 19 3.13 -9.34 -4.29
N PRO A 20 2.02 -9.05 -5.00
CA PRO A 20 0.89 -8.36 -4.39
C PRO A 20 0.30 -9.24 -3.30
N ASN A 21 0.16 -8.66 -2.11
CA ASN A 21 -0.03 -9.42 -0.89
C ASN A 21 -1.35 -9.05 -0.19
N ALA A 22 -1.60 -7.76 0.02
CA ALA A 22 -2.80 -7.29 0.72
C ALA A 22 -3.43 -6.09 0.00
N VAL A 23 -4.71 -5.90 0.31
CA VAL A 23 -5.53 -4.77 -0.12
C VAL A 23 -6.43 -4.37 1.03
N ASP A 24 -6.64 -3.08 1.21
CA ASP A 24 -7.66 -2.56 2.11
C ASP A 24 -8.37 -1.36 1.47
N TYR A 25 -9.55 -1.03 1.97
CA TYR A 25 -10.40 0.02 1.45
C TYR A 25 -10.99 0.85 2.60
N THR A 26 -11.04 2.16 2.40
CA THR A 26 -11.81 3.04 3.29
C THR A 26 -12.37 4.24 2.53
N VAL A 27 -13.28 4.95 3.20
CA VAL A 27 -13.75 6.26 2.77
C VAL A 27 -13.26 7.30 3.76
N PHE A 28 -12.50 8.29 3.28
CA PHE A 28 -12.00 9.40 4.09
C PHE A 28 -12.26 10.71 3.36
N ASN A 29 -12.79 11.72 4.07
CA ASN A 29 -13.18 13.00 3.46
C ASN A 29 -14.08 12.87 2.20
N LYS A 30 -14.98 11.88 2.19
CA LYS A 30 -15.89 11.55 1.07
C LYS A 30 -15.20 11.06 -0.21
N VAL A 31 -13.91 10.72 -0.13
CA VAL A 31 -13.15 10.09 -1.20
C VAL A 31 -12.90 8.63 -0.83
N GLU A 32 -13.06 7.74 -1.81
CA GLU A 32 -12.76 6.33 -1.69
C GLU A 32 -11.26 6.10 -1.91
N TYR A 33 -10.63 5.39 -0.98
CA TYR A 33 -9.21 5.03 -1.07
C TYR A 33 -9.02 3.53 -1.03
N VAL A 34 -8.07 3.04 -1.82
CA VAL A 34 -7.60 1.66 -1.78
C VAL A 34 -6.13 1.64 -1.46
N ALA A 35 -5.75 0.96 -0.38
CA ALA A 35 -4.38 0.62 -0.09
C ALA A 35 -4.03 -0.74 -0.69
N SER A 36 -2.81 -0.89 -1.18
CA SER A 36 -2.24 -2.20 -1.50
C SER A 36 -0.76 -2.23 -1.15
N ASN A 37 -0.24 -3.41 -0.83
CA ASN A 37 1.19 -3.61 -0.73
C ASN A 37 1.72 -4.69 -1.66
N LEU A 38 3.00 -4.55 -1.97
CA LEU A 38 3.80 -5.54 -2.66
C LEU A 38 4.94 -5.94 -1.76
N VAL A 39 5.18 -7.24 -1.67
CA VAL A 39 6.33 -7.78 -0.95
C VAL A 39 7.44 -8.09 -1.93
N ASN A 40 8.69 -7.72 -1.60
CA ASN A 40 9.87 -8.14 -2.34
C ASN A 40 10.49 -9.39 -1.67
N PRO A 41 10.35 -10.58 -2.29
CA PRO A 41 10.86 -11.83 -1.73
C PRO A 41 12.38 -12.00 -1.90
N TRP A 42 13.05 -11.10 -2.62
CA TRP A 42 14.44 -11.23 -3.02
C TRP A 42 15.37 -10.33 -2.19
N ASN A 43 16.67 -10.62 -2.24
CA ASN A 43 17.72 -9.78 -1.66
C ASN A 43 18.20 -8.66 -2.62
N TRP A 44 17.60 -8.54 -3.80
CA TRP A 44 17.89 -7.54 -4.83
C TRP A 44 16.59 -6.86 -5.33
N GLY A 45 16.73 -5.78 -6.12
CA GLY A 45 15.59 -4.99 -6.61
C GLY A 45 15.07 -3.94 -5.61
N THR A 46 14.13 -3.11 -6.05
CA THR A 46 13.44 -2.11 -5.20
C THR A 46 12.49 -2.86 -4.27
N ALA A 47 12.45 -2.54 -2.97
CA ALA A 47 11.78 -3.40 -1.98
C ALA A 47 10.32 -3.05 -1.72
N ASP A 48 9.68 -3.93 -0.94
CA ASP A 48 8.49 -3.74 -0.10
C ASP A 48 7.82 -2.36 -0.25
N ASN A 49 6.75 -2.35 -1.06
CA ASN A 49 6.07 -1.12 -1.49
C ASN A 49 4.66 -1.04 -0.91
N ILE A 50 4.24 0.18 -0.61
CA ILE A 50 2.88 0.54 -0.28
C ILE A 50 2.35 1.49 -1.36
N TYR A 51 1.10 1.31 -1.73
CA TYR A 51 0.35 2.19 -2.62
C TYR A 51 -0.93 2.61 -1.92
N LEU A 52 -1.27 3.88 -2.01
CA LEU A 52 -2.58 4.40 -1.65
C LEU A 52 -3.18 5.06 -2.88
N PHE A 53 -4.24 4.47 -3.42
CA PHE A 53 -4.91 4.95 -4.62
C PHE A 53 -6.12 5.80 -4.26
N ASP A 54 -6.24 6.96 -4.90
CA ASP A 54 -7.44 7.81 -4.88
C ASP A 54 -8.39 7.35 -5.99
N LEU A 55 -9.61 6.94 -5.60
CA LEU A 55 -10.62 6.43 -6.53
C LEU A 55 -11.66 7.47 -6.96
N SER A 56 -11.47 8.76 -6.70
CA SER A 56 -12.37 9.84 -7.13
C SER A 56 -12.66 9.83 -8.63
N SER A 57 -11.70 9.38 -9.45
CA SER A 57 -11.84 9.20 -10.90
C SER A 57 -12.41 7.84 -11.32
N GLY A 58 -12.67 6.94 -10.37
CA GLY A 58 -13.05 5.55 -10.63
C GLY A 58 -11.89 4.68 -11.18
N SER A 59 -10.64 5.06 -10.93
CA SER A 59 -9.44 4.40 -11.47
C SER A 59 -8.32 4.22 -10.42
N LEU A 60 -7.33 3.36 -10.73
CA LEU A 60 -6.10 3.21 -9.94
C LEU A 60 -4.93 4.03 -10.51
N ALA A 61 -5.23 5.06 -11.31
CA ALA A 61 -4.21 5.86 -11.98
C ALA A 61 -3.55 6.89 -11.05
N THR A 62 -4.23 7.30 -9.98
CA THR A 62 -3.78 8.33 -9.06
C THR A 62 -3.32 7.70 -7.75
N GLN A 63 -2.07 7.95 -7.37
CA GLN A 63 -1.59 7.65 -6.02
C GLN A 63 -1.75 8.90 -5.16
N ALA A 64 -2.52 8.77 -4.09
CA ALA A 64 -2.81 9.83 -3.12
C ALA A 64 -1.55 10.27 -2.36
N ILE A 65 -0.62 9.34 -2.13
CA ILE A 65 0.62 9.55 -1.39
C ILE A 65 1.75 8.82 -2.12
N ASP A 66 2.86 9.52 -2.32
CA ASP A 66 4.10 8.90 -2.78
C ASP A 66 4.88 8.33 -1.59
N PHE A 67 4.82 7.00 -1.41
CA PHE A 67 5.60 6.28 -0.40
C PHE A 67 7.06 6.03 -0.85
N GLY A 68 7.37 6.32 -2.11
CA GLY A 68 8.68 6.17 -2.73
C GLY A 68 9.70 7.22 -2.30
N SER A 69 10.89 7.16 -2.88
CA SER A 69 12.04 8.02 -2.52
C SER A 69 11.82 9.51 -2.82
N THR A 70 10.89 9.85 -3.71
CA THR A 70 10.53 11.23 -4.05
C THR A 70 9.49 11.83 -3.11
N GLY A 71 8.81 11.00 -2.31
CA GLY A 71 7.88 11.41 -1.28
C GLY A 71 8.37 11.02 0.11
N LEU A 72 7.64 10.13 0.80
CA LEU A 72 7.93 9.77 2.20
C LEU A 72 9.21 8.94 2.40
N GLY A 73 9.76 8.35 1.34
CA GLY A 73 10.97 7.53 1.42
C GLY A 73 10.80 6.30 2.33
N ILE A 74 9.60 5.74 2.41
CA ILE A 74 9.27 4.58 3.27
C ILE A 74 9.49 3.28 2.50
N ASN A 75 9.17 3.27 1.21
CA ASN A 75 9.28 2.08 0.38
C ASN A 75 10.72 1.55 0.36
N GLY A 76 10.84 0.26 0.61
CA GLY A 76 12.10 -0.43 0.66
C GLY A 76 12.93 -0.28 1.93
N ASN A 77 12.43 0.37 2.98
CA ASN A 77 13.11 0.48 4.29
C ASN A 77 12.67 -0.56 5.32
N TYR A 78 11.81 -1.50 4.93
CA TYR A 78 11.21 -2.52 5.79
C TYR A 78 11.39 -3.91 5.15
N GLY A 79 11.06 -4.95 5.91
CA GLY A 79 10.98 -6.32 5.43
C GLY A 79 12.30 -7.10 5.41
N SER A 80 12.24 -8.31 4.85
CA SER A 80 13.36 -9.27 4.81
C SER A 80 14.58 -8.76 4.07
N LYS A 81 14.39 -7.96 3.01
CA LYS A 81 15.49 -7.46 2.18
C LYS A 81 16.46 -6.60 2.98
N ILE A 82 15.95 -5.64 3.75
CA ILE A 82 16.80 -4.70 4.53
C ILE A 82 17.54 -5.41 5.66
N LEU A 83 16.99 -6.51 6.17
CA LEU A 83 17.68 -7.35 7.14
C LEU A 83 18.72 -8.29 6.53
N GLY A 84 18.84 -8.34 5.19
CA GLY A 84 19.74 -9.25 4.50
C GLY A 84 19.40 -10.73 4.70
N ASN A 85 18.20 -11.05 5.20
CA ASN A 85 17.76 -12.40 5.50
C ASN A 85 16.48 -12.75 4.74
N THR A 86 16.63 -13.49 3.63
CA THR A 86 15.51 -14.07 2.90
C THR A 86 15.12 -15.38 3.58
N ASN A 87 14.19 -15.33 4.54
CA ASN A 87 13.68 -16.53 5.22
C ASN A 87 12.53 -17.23 4.47
N GLY A 88 12.25 -16.82 3.23
CA GLY A 88 11.17 -17.38 2.40
C GLY A 88 9.76 -17.02 2.85
N ASN A 89 9.61 -16.21 3.91
CA ASN A 89 8.31 -15.72 4.35
C ASN A 89 7.95 -14.47 3.54
N TYR A 90 6.92 -14.60 2.70
CA TYR A 90 6.38 -13.52 1.89
C TYR A 90 5.09 -13.07 2.55
N CYS A 91 5.23 -12.10 3.44
CA CYS A 91 4.09 -11.56 4.16
C CYS A 91 4.22 -10.06 4.28
N GLY A 92 3.07 -9.43 4.18
CA GLY A 92 2.86 -8.09 4.62
C GLY A 92 1.38 -7.92 4.94
N ASP A 93 1.01 -6.70 5.28
CA ASP A 93 -0.38 -6.31 5.37
C ASP A 93 -0.49 -4.80 5.23
N VAL A 94 -1.67 -4.31 4.90
CA VAL A 94 -2.01 -2.89 4.96
C VAL A 94 -3.38 -2.74 5.60
N VAL A 95 -3.54 -1.73 6.45
CA VAL A 95 -4.82 -1.40 7.08
C VAL A 95 -5.02 0.10 7.04
N LEU A 96 -6.20 0.51 6.57
CA LEU A 96 -6.68 1.87 6.57
C LEU A 96 -7.64 2.07 7.74
N LYS A 97 -7.28 2.95 8.68
CA LYS A 97 -8.13 3.30 9.82
C LYS A 97 -8.42 4.79 9.82
N VAL A 98 -9.70 5.15 9.70
CA VAL A 98 -10.14 6.52 9.95
C VAL A 98 -10.30 6.70 11.46
N SER A 99 -9.82 7.83 11.99
CA SER A 99 -9.98 8.22 13.39
C SER A 99 -11.46 8.37 13.74
N ASP A 100 -11.80 8.18 15.00
CA ASP A 100 -13.20 8.18 15.43
C ASP A 100 -13.85 9.58 15.30
N ASP A 101 -13.05 10.63 15.32
CA ASP A 101 -13.46 12.01 15.03
C ASP A 101 -13.48 12.36 13.53
N GLY A 102 -12.99 11.46 12.67
CA GLY A 102 -12.94 11.62 11.23
C GLY A 102 -11.89 12.59 10.71
N TYR A 103 -11.03 13.16 11.56
CA TYR A 103 -10.00 14.13 11.14
C TYR A 103 -8.74 13.50 10.56
N TYR A 104 -8.48 12.23 10.89
CA TYR A 104 -7.28 11.55 10.43
C TYR A 104 -7.61 10.23 9.75
N MET A 105 -6.79 9.88 8.77
CA MET A 105 -6.67 8.52 8.27
C MET A 105 -5.27 8.00 8.58
N TYR A 106 -5.19 6.78 9.09
CA TYR A 106 -3.95 6.08 9.35
C TYR A 106 -3.78 4.96 8.33
N VAL A 107 -2.61 4.94 7.68
CA VAL A 107 -2.16 3.84 6.84
C VAL A 107 -1.18 3.01 7.66
N TYR A 108 -1.68 1.96 8.28
CA TYR A 108 -0.85 0.95 8.91
C TYR A 108 -0.35 -0.02 7.85
N PHE A 109 0.87 -0.49 8.02
CA PHE A 109 1.42 -1.53 7.16
C PHE A 109 2.34 -2.42 7.96
N MET A 110 2.42 -3.68 7.54
CA MET A 110 3.47 -4.57 8.01
C MET A 110 4.21 -5.19 6.84
N PHE A 111 5.47 -5.51 7.09
CA PHE A 111 6.26 -6.41 6.27
C PHE A 111 6.84 -7.50 7.17
N CYS A 112 7.13 -8.64 6.56
CA CYS A 112 7.69 -9.81 7.22
C CYS A 112 8.91 -9.47 8.11
N ASN A 113 9.10 -10.27 9.16
CA ASN A 113 10.14 -10.09 10.20
C ASN A 113 9.89 -8.93 11.17
N GLY A 114 8.62 -8.63 11.46
CA GLY A 114 8.22 -7.80 12.60
C GLY A 114 8.25 -6.29 12.35
N TYR A 115 8.31 -5.88 11.08
CA TYR A 115 8.20 -4.48 10.72
C TYR A 115 6.75 -4.05 10.68
N VAL A 116 6.40 -3.10 11.54
CA VAL A 116 5.11 -2.42 11.53
C VAL A 116 5.37 -0.92 11.44
N GLY A 117 4.70 -0.27 10.50
CA GLY A 117 4.76 1.18 10.33
C GLY A 117 3.37 1.78 10.24
N CYS A 118 3.31 3.11 10.38
CA CYS A 118 2.09 3.88 10.30
C CYS A 118 2.40 5.24 9.66
N VAL A 119 1.58 5.64 8.70
CA VAL A 119 1.51 7.03 8.22
C VAL A 119 0.19 7.61 8.67
N GLN A 120 0.22 8.80 9.28
CA GLN A 120 -0.98 9.57 9.59
C GLN A 120 -1.20 10.61 8.50
N CYS A 121 -2.45 10.78 8.09
CA CYS A 121 -2.90 11.75 7.11
C CYS A 121 -4.02 12.59 7.75
N ASP A 122 -3.89 13.90 7.77
CA ASP A 122 -4.88 14.86 8.28
C ASP A 122 -5.63 15.57 7.14
N CYS A 123 -4.91 15.82 6.06
CA CYS A 123 -5.44 16.03 4.73
C CYS A 123 -4.62 15.19 3.73
N ILE A 124 -5.29 14.75 2.67
CA ILE A 124 -4.63 14.25 1.48
C ILE A 124 -4.86 15.36 0.46
N ASP A 125 -3.88 16.25 0.32
CA ASP A 125 -3.95 17.30 -0.71
C ASP A 125 -3.89 16.62 -2.09
N MET A 126 -4.91 16.88 -2.91
CA MET A 126 -5.05 16.40 -4.29
C MET A 126 -4.31 17.30 -5.28
#